data_AF-A0A7J9R6S7-F1
#
_entry.id   AF-A0A7J9R6S7-F1
#
_cell.length_a   1.000
_cell.length_b   1.000
_cell.length_c   1.000
_cell.angle_alpha   90.00
_cell.angle_beta   90.00
_cell.angle_gamma   90.00
#
_symmetry.space_group_name_H-M   'P 1'
#
loop_
_entity.id
_entity.type
_entity.pdbx_description
1 polymer ?
#
loop_
_entity_poly.entity_id
_entity_poly.type
_entity_poly.pdbx_seq_one_letter_code
_entity_poly.pdbx_strand_id
1 'polypeptide(L)'
;MKEFGINPSKLFRNLTPDELVDNAVSRKEGVVNTTGSLSVNTGKYTGRSPDDRFIVVDDITRDTIDWGKINHQIPSDKFEKILEKMKNFVNDKELFIFDGFVGADKETRLPIRVINDHAWQSLFARQLFI
;
A
#
# COMPACT_ATOMS: atom_id res chain seq x y z
N MET A 1 -6.91 11.54 5.70
CA MET A 1 -8.03 10.55 5.63
C MET A 1 -9.30 11.14 5.03
N LYS A 2 -9.88 12.21 5.61
CA LYS A 2 -11.00 12.94 4.98
C LYS A 2 -10.67 13.43 3.56
N GLU A 3 -9.44 13.89 3.35
CA GLU A 3 -8.89 14.25 2.02
C GLU A 3 -8.92 13.10 1.01
N PHE A 4 -8.86 11.85 1.47
CA PHE A 4 -8.92 10.65 0.64
C PHE A 4 -10.35 10.09 0.55
N GLY A 5 -11.35 10.77 1.15
CA GLY A 5 -12.74 10.30 1.16
C GLY A 5 -12.98 9.02 1.96
N ILE A 6 -12.17 8.76 2.99
CA ILE A 6 -12.29 7.55 3.83
C ILE A 6 -12.41 7.88 5.31
N ASN A 7 -13.19 7.08 6.03
CA ASN A 7 -13.50 7.20 7.45
C ASN A 7 -13.17 5.90 8.20
N PRO A 8 -11.91 5.68 8.59
CA PRO A 8 -11.50 4.50 9.36
C PRO A 8 -11.96 4.58 10.82
N SER A 9 -12.18 3.43 11.46
CA SER A 9 -12.53 3.36 12.89
C SER A 9 -11.34 3.63 13.80
N LYS A 10 -10.13 3.26 13.37
CA LYS A 10 -8.87 3.50 14.09
C LYS A 10 -7.71 3.71 13.13
N LEU A 11 -6.76 4.54 13.54
CA LEU A 11 -5.54 4.81 12.78
C LEU A 11 -4.31 4.48 13.62
N PHE A 12 -3.41 3.68 13.04
CA PHE A 12 -2.10 3.39 13.57
C PHE A 12 -1.05 4.03 12.66
N ARG A 13 -0.39 5.09 13.12
CA ARG A 13 0.52 5.88 12.28
C ARG A 13 1.97 5.70 12.72
N ASN A 14 2.83 5.33 11.77
CA ASN A 14 4.28 5.20 11.94
C ASN A 14 4.72 4.35 13.14
N LEU A 15 3.94 3.31 13.48
CA LEU A 15 4.28 2.35 14.53
C LEU A 15 5.69 1.79 14.34
N THR A 16 6.34 1.49 15.46
CA THR A 16 7.64 0.83 15.51
C THR A 16 7.58 -0.60 14.94
N PRO A 17 8.73 -1.19 14.56
CA PRO A 17 8.76 -2.57 14.09
C PRO A 17 8.15 -3.55 15.10
N ASP A 18 8.46 -3.40 16.39
CA ASP A 18 7.95 -4.27 17.46
C ASP A 18 6.43 -4.17 17.58
N GLU A 19 5.89 -2.95 17.61
CA GLU A 19 4.44 -2.73 17.62
C GLU A 19 3.76 -3.33 16.38
N LEU A 20 4.38 -3.23 15.20
CA LEU A 20 3.84 -3.82 13.97
C LEU A 20 3.88 -5.34 13.98
N VAL A 21 4.93 -5.95 14.53
CA VAL A 21 5.02 -7.40 14.71
C VAL A 21 3.95 -7.89 15.70
N ASP A 22 3.78 -7.21 16.83
CA ASP A 22 2.74 -7.54 17.83
C ASP A 22 1.33 -7.43 17.25
N ASN A 23 1.07 -6.38 16.46
CA ASN A 23 -0.19 -6.24 15.73
C ASN A 23 -0.38 -7.36 14.69
N ALA A 24 0.64 -7.70 13.91
CA ALA A 24 0.56 -8.77 12.92
C ALA A 24 0.25 -10.14 13.55
N VAL A 25 0.91 -10.47 14.67
CA VAL A 25 0.68 -11.74 15.38
C VAL A 25 -0.70 -11.78 16.03
N SER A 26 -1.09 -10.72 16.74
CA SER A 26 -2.42 -10.66 17.39
C SER A 26 -3.57 -10.72 16.39
N ARG A 27 -3.38 -10.17 15.19
CA ARG A 27 -4.34 -10.22 14.07
C ARG A 27 -4.25 -11.49 13.23
N LYS A 28 -3.37 -12.43 13.59
CA LYS A 28 -3.12 -13.71 12.89
C LYS A 28 -2.71 -13.52 11.42
N GLU A 29 -2.00 -12.43 11.13
CA GLU A 29 -1.47 -12.13 9.80
C GLU A 29 -0.15 -12.87 9.51
N GLY A 30 0.52 -13.34 10.57
CA GLY A 30 1.77 -14.08 10.49
C GLY A 30 2.16 -14.69 11.84
N VAL A 31 3.31 -15.36 11.85
CA VAL A 31 3.90 -15.97 13.04
C VAL A 31 5.36 -15.58 13.18
N VAL A 32 5.82 -15.40 14.42
CA VAL A 32 7.26 -15.21 14.68
C VAL A 32 7.94 -16.57 14.67
N ASN A 33 8.97 -16.71 13.84
CA ASN A 33 9.73 -17.96 13.74
C ASN A 33 10.81 -18.06 14.84
N THR A 34 11.56 -19.16 14.85
CA THR A 34 12.61 -19.42 15.85
C THR A 34 13.78 -18.42 15.82
N THR A 35 13.92 -17.63 14.74
CA THR A 35 14.94 -16.58 14.63
C THR A 35 14.42 -15.20 15.00
N GLY A 36 13.18 -15.09 15.48
CA GLY A 36 12.56 -13.81 15.83
C GLY A 36 12.01 -13.02 14.63
N SER A 37 11.99 -13.61 13.43
CA SER A 37 11.49 -12.95 12.22
C SER A 37 10.00 -13.21 12.03
N LEU A 38 9.24 -12.19 11.62
CA LEU A 38 7.84 -12.34 11.24
C LEU A 38 7.73 -13.08 9.89
N SER A 39 7.08 -14.23 9.89
CA SER A 39 6.78 -15.04 8.70
C SER A 39 5.31 -14.89 8.33
N VAL A 40 5.04 -14.49 7.08
CA VAL A 40 3.69 -14.24 6.56
C VAL A 40 3.40 -15.10 5.33
N ASN A 41 2.12 -15.37 5.06
CA ASN A 41 1.68 -16.05 3.85
C ASN A 41 0.90 -15.07 2.96
N THR A 42 1.37 -14.83 1.74
CA THR A 42 0.74 -13.90 0.77
C THR A 42 -0.42 -14.53 -0.01
N GLY A 43 -0.75 -15.79 0.29
CA GLY A 43 -1.86 -16.54 -0.31
C GLY A 43 -1.54 -17.00 -1.73
N LYS A 44 -2.54 -16.87 -2.62
CA LYS A 44 -2.44 -17.34 -4.01
C LYS A 44 -1.32 -16.65 -4.81
N TYR A 45 -1.01 -15.40 -4.48
CA TYR A 45 -0.04 -14.60 -5.24
C TYR A 45 1.29 -14.54 -4.47
N THR A 46 2.29 -15.24 -5.00
CA THR A 46 3.64 -15.33 -4.42
C THR A 46 4.68 -14.51 -5.19
N GLY A 47 4.22 -13.64 -6.10
CA GLY A 47 5.05 -12.82 -6.96
C GLY A 47 4.23 -11.70 -7.59
N ARG A 48 4.84 -11.00 -8.55
CA ARG A 48 4.16 -9.96 -9.33
C ARG A 48 3.15 -10.57 -10.30
N SER A 49 2.08 -9.84 -10.58
CA SER A 49 1.15 -10.11 -11.68
C SER A 49 1.32 -9.02 -12.75
N PRO A 50 2.21 -9.20 -13.74
CA PRO A 50 2.55 -8.14 -14.69
C PRO A 50 1.35 -7.63 -15.49
N ASP A 51 0.47 -8.55 -15.89
CA ASP A 51 -0.71 -8.24 -16.71
C ASP A 51 -1.83 -7.52 -15.92
N ASP A 52 -1.70 -7.43 -14.59
CA ASP A 52 -2.66 -6.75 -13.70
C ASP A 52 -2.18 -5.34 -13.27
N ARG A 53 -1.19 -4.77 -13.96
CA ARG A 53 -0.69 -3.41 -13.71
C ARG A 53 -1.21 -2.44 -14.77
N PHE A 54 -1.92 -1.39 -14.33
CA PHE A 54 -2.49 -0.37 -15.20
C PHE A 54 -2.02 1.03 -14.84
N ILE A 55 -2.00 1.92 -15.82
CA ILE A 55 -1.78 3.37 -15.66
C ILE A 55 -3.02 4.08 -16.20
N VAL A 56 -3.55 5.03 -15.43
CA VAL A 56 -4.73 5.80 -15.82
C VAL A 56 -4.40 6.66 -17.03
N VAL A 57 -5.28 6.66 -18.03
CA VAL A 57 -5.20 7.57 -19.18
C VAL A 57 -5.96 8.84 -18.84
N ASP A 58 -5.24 9.94 -18.68
CA ASP A 58 -5.75 11.30 -18.47
C ASP A 58 -4.96 12.29 -19.33
N ASP A 59 -5.22 13.59 -19.18
CA ASP A 59 -4.58 14.63 -20.01
C ASP A 59 -3.07 14.78 -19.74
N ILE A 60 -2.55 14.26 -18.63
CA ILE A 60 -1.12 14.27 -18.30
C ILE A 60 -0.45 13.03 -18.88
N THR A 61 -1.07 11.86 -18.74
CA THR A 61 -0.45 10.57 -19.08
C THR A 61 -0.60 10.19 -20.55
N ARG A 62 -1.65 10.67 -21.23
CA ARG A 62 -2.01 10.27 -22.60
C ARG A 62 -0.83 10.28 -23.58
N ASP A 63 -0.04 11.35 -23.55
CA ASP A 63 1.06 11.55 -24.51
C ASP A 63 2.46 11.43 -23.86
N THR A 64 2.54 11.13 -22.55
CA THR A 64 3.81 11.07 -21.81
C THR A 64 4.23 9.66 -21.43
N ILE A 65 3.33 8.68 -21.51
CA ILE A 65 3.61 7.28 -21.17
C ILE A 65 3.91 6.47 -22.44
N ASP A 66 4.94 5.62 -22.37
CA ASP A 66 5.24 4.61 -23.38
C ASP A 66 4.23 3.45 -23.31
N TRP A 67 3.12 3.58 -24.03
CA TRP A 67 2.03 2.62 -24.03
C TRP A 67 2.39 1.32 -24.76
N GLY A 68 1.97 0.18 -24.22
CA GLY A 68 2.22 -1.11 -24.87
C GLY A 68 1.87 -2.31 -24.02
N LYS A 69 2.57 -3.43 -24.25
CA LYS A 69 2.36 -4.69 -23.50
C LYS A 69 2.73 -4.62 -22.03
N ILE A 70 3.50 -3.62 -21.60
CA ILE A 70 3.96 -3.47 -20.22
C ILE A 70 3.13 -2.41 -19.47
N ASN A 71 2.79 -1.31 -20.14
CA ASN A 71 2.02 -0.21 -19.57
C ASN A 71 0.60 -0.28 -20.12
N HIS A 72 -0.26 -1.02 -19.42
CA HIS A 72 -1.67 -1.17 -19.80
C HIS A 72 -2.47 0.08 -19.43
N GLN A 73 -3.35 0.48 -20.33
CA GLN A 73 -4.22 1.63 -20.14
C GLN A 73 -5.45 1.24 -19.30
N ILE A 74 -5.86 2.11 -18.39
CA ILE A 74 -7.20 2.08 -17.79
C ILE A 74 -7.86 3.45 -17.95
N PRO A 75 -9.10 3.53 -18.47
CA PRO A 75 -9.83 4.79 -18.53
C PRO A 75 -10.12 5.33 -17.12
N SER A 76 -10.08 6.65 -16.93
CA SER A 76 -10.37 7.29 -15.63
C SER A 76 -11.72 6.83 -15.08
N ASP A 77 -12.80 6.82 -15.87
CA ASP A 77 -14.12 6.38 -15.37
C ASP A 77 -14.15 4.95 -14.77
N LYS A 78 -13.24 4.07 -15.19
CA LYS A 78 -13.08 2.72 -14.65
C LYS A 78 -12.24 2.73 -13.38
N PHE A 79 -11.14 3.47 -13.37
CA PHE A 79 -10.31 3.64 -12.18
C PHE A 79 -11.14 4.20 -11.01
N GLU A 80 -11.95 5.23 -11.27
CA GLU A 80 -12.78 5.89 -10.27
C GLU A 80 -13.75 4.90 -9.61
N LYS A 81 -14.34 3.99 -10.40
CA LYS A 81 -15.22 2.93 -9.86
C LYS A 81 -14.48 1.95 -8.97
N ILE A 82 -13.22 1.64 -9.26
CA ILE A 82 -12.39 0.77 -8.42
C ILE A 82 -12.00 1.51 -7.14
N LEU A 83 -11.57 2.77 -7.28
CA LEU A 83 -11.20 3.63 -6.16
C LEU A 83 -12.36 3.80 -5.17
N GLU A 84 -13.58 4.07 -5.64
CA GLU A 84 -14.75 4.18 -4.76
C GLU A 84 -15.07 2.86 -4.05
N LYS A 85 -14.90 1.71 -4.72
CA LYS A 85 -15.03 0.40 -4.05
C LYS A 85 -13.98 0.22 -2.95
N MET A 86 -12.73 0.62 -3.20
CA MET A 86 -11.65 0.55 -2.20
C MET A 86 -11.93 1.47 -1.01
N LYS A 87 -12.37 2.72 -1.24
CA LYS A 87 -12.74 3.67 -0.18
C LYS A 87 -13.84 3.10 0.70
N ASN A 88 -14.90 2.56 0.08
CA ASN A 88 -16.00 1.94 0.82
C ASN A 88 -15.55 0.72 1.62
N PHE A 89 -14.63 -0.09 1.08
CA PHE A 89 -14.10 -1.27 1.78
C PHE A 89 -13.29 -0.92 3.03
N VAL A 90 -12.54 0.19 3.01
CA VAL A 90 -11.69 0.60 4.14
C VAL A 90 -12.40 1.47 5.18
N ASN A 91 -13.64 1.92 4.89
CA ASN A 91 -14.45 2.61 5.90
C ASN A 91 -14.71 1.70 7.10
N ASP A 92 -14.71 2.31 8.29
CA ASP A 92 -14.91 1.66 9.58
C ASP A 92 -13.87 0.57 9.94
N LYS A 93 -12.83 0.39 9.13
CA LYS A 93 -11.68 -0.48 9.45
C LYS A 93 -10.62 0.24 10.25
N GLU A 94 -9.82 -0.55 10.95
CA GLU A 94 -8.53 -0.09 11.45
C GLU A 94 -7.52 -0.08 10.32
N LEU A 95 -6.79 1.04 10.17
CA LEU A 95 -5.79 1.21 9.12
C LEU A 95 -4.42 1.53 9.70
N PHE A 96 -3.38 1.06 9.01
CA PHE A 96 -1.99 1.38 9.26
C PHE A 96 -1.51 2.41 8.24
N ILE A 97 -0.79 3.42 8.73
CA ILE A 97 -0.21 4.48 7.93
C ILE A 97 1.29 4.48 8.14
N PHE A 98 2.03 4.43 7.04
CA PHE A 98 3.46 4.74 7.00
C PHE A 98 3.65 6.02 6.19
N ASP A 99 4.18 7.06 6.83
CA ASP A 99 4.71 8.23 6.15
C ASP A 99 6.24 8.15 6.11
N GLY A 100 6.83 8.30 4.92
CA GLY A 100 8.27 8.23 4.72
C GLY A 100 8.67 8.78 3.36
N PHE A 101 9.82 8.33 2.85
CA PHE A 101 10.43 8.84 1.64
C PHE A 101 10.94 7.73 0.72
N VAL A 102 10.91 8.01 -0.58
CA VAL A 102 11.64 7.26 -1.60
C VAL A 102 12.82 8.11 -2.05
N GLY A 103 14.02 7.53 -2.01
CA GLY A 103 15.28 8.23 -2.32
C GLY A 103 15.94 8.82 -1.07
N ALA A 104 17.24 8.61 -0.93
CA ALA A 104 18.01 9.05 0.24
C ALA A 104 18.46 10.51 0.17
N ASP A 105 18.62 11.05 -1.05
CA ASP A 105 19.00 12.45 -1.25
C ASP A 105 17.85 13.37 -0.85
N LYS A 106 18.11 14.29 0.08
CA LYS A 106 17.10 15.21 0.62
C LYS A 106 16.54 16.18 -0.43
N GLU A 107 17.31 16.50 -1.46
CA GLU A 107 16.90 17.45 -2.50
C GLU A 107 15.96 16.81 -3.52
N THR A 108 16.06 15.49 -3.73
CA THR A 108 15.28 14.78 -4.76
C THR A 108 14.33 13.72 -4.20
N ARG A 109 14.30 13.49 -2.88
CA ARG A 109 13.43 12.49 -2.28
C ARG A 109 11.96 12.82 -2.46
N LEU A 110 11.17 11.79 -2.68
CA LEU A 110 9.73 11.89 -2.81
C LEU A 110 9.06 11.51 -1.48
N PRO A 111 8.32 12.39 -0.81
CA PRO A 111 7.48 12.00 0.32
C PRO A 111 6.38 11.05 -0.15
N ILE A 112 6.20 9.96 0.57
CA ILE A 112 5.16 8.96 0.32
C ILE A 112 4.34 8.69 1.57
N ARG A 113 3.08 8.33 1.35
CA ARG A 113 2.17 7.80 2.36
C ARG A 113 1.63 6.46 1.89
N VAL A 114 1.86 5.42 2.68
CA VAL A 114 1.28 4.09 2.47
C VAL A 114 0.14 3.90 3.46
N ILE A 115 -1.04 3.52 2.96
CA ILE A 115 -2.24 3.24 3.75
C ILE A 115 -2.67 1.82 3.43
N ASN A 116 -2.83 0.99 4.46
CA ASN A 116 -3.26 -0.41 4.30
C ASN A 116 -4.03 -0.88 5.55
N ASP A 117 -4.67 -2.05 5.47
CA ASP A 117 -5.41 -2.67 6.57
C ASP A 117 -4.66 -3.83 7.24
N HIS A 118 -3.35 -3.99 7.01
CA HIS A 118 -2.52 -5.10 7.51
C HIS A 118 -1.21 -4.63 8.16
N ALA A 119 -0.98 -5.00 9.41
CA ALA A 119 0.21 -4.57 10.15
C ALA A 119 1.51 -4.99 9.46
N TRP A 120 1.57 -6.22 8.93
CA TRP A 120 2.79 -6.71 8.25
C TRP A 120 3.11 -5.96 6.95
N GLN A 121 2.10 -5.45 6.23
CA GLN A 121 2.31 -4.65 5.02
C GLN A 121 2.88 -3.27 5.36
N SER A 122 2.45 -2.71 6.49
CA SER A 122 3.04 -1.49 7.03
C SER A 122 4.49 -1.71 7.50
N LEU A 123 4.79 -2.87 8.12
CA LEU A 123 6.16 -3.27 8.47
C LEU A 123 7.05 -3.38 7.22
N PHE A 124 6.52 -3.98 6.15
CA PHE A 124 7.22 -4.06 4.87
C PHE A 124 7.54 -2.66 4.31
N ALA A 125 6.58 -1.75 4.29
CA ALA A 125 6.80 -0.36 3.85
C ALA A 125 7.88 0.33 4.70
N ARG A 126 7.81 0.18 6.03
CA ARG A 126 8.80 0.75 6.96
C ARG A 126 10.22 0.24 6.73
N GLN A 127 10.38 -1.03 6.35
CA GLN A 127 11.69 -1.64 6.10
C GLN A 127 12.23 -1.30 4.71
N LEU A 128 11.35 -1.09 3.74
CA LEU A 128 11.72 -0.84 2.35
C LEU A 128 12.06 0.64 2.08
N PHE A 129 11.39 1.57 2.77
CA PHE A 129 11.50 3.00 2.56
C PHE A 129 12.28 3.71 3.68
N ILE A 130 12.47 5.03 3.56
CA ILE A 130 13.21 5.88 4.50
C ILE A 130 12.26 6.67 5.40
#